data_AF-A0A3B5ZRX0-F1
#
_entry.id   AF-A0A3B5ZRX0-F1
#
_cell.length_a   1.000
_cell.length_b   1.000
_cell.length_c   1.000
_cell.angle_alpha   90.00
_cell.angle_beta   90.00
_cell.angle_gamma   90.00
#
_symmetry.space_group_name_H-M   'P 1'
#
loop_
_entity.id
_entity.type
_entity.pdbx_description
1 polymer ?
#
loop_
_entity_poly.entity_id
_entity_poly.type
_entity_poly.pdbx_seq_one_letter_code
_entity_poly.pdbx_strand_id
1 'polypeptide(L)'
;MQIHSFVADIITIAALAMRDGLVFANALGCNRVEAESDSLQVINFCNGQTTWWDIAAPIFGECLDTSNSIGKVIFKHCYRSCNQAAHVLAHFCYCNKTSFSWLDEPPDIVVSRIIDDVSLF
;
A
#
# COMPACT_ATOMS: atom_id res chain seq x y z
N MET A 1 26.62 0.01 -13.48
CA MET A 1 26.34 0.79 -12.25
C MET A 1 24.98 1.44 -12.41
N GLN A 2 23.89 0.75 -12.03
CA GLN A 2 22.51 1.19 -12.32
C GLN A 2 21.48 0.50 -11.40
N ILE A 3 21.81 0.34 -10.11
CA ILE A 3 20.94 -0.33 -9.13
C ILE A 3 20.06 0.71 -8.39
N HIS A 4 20.52 1.96 -8.31
CA HIS A 4 19.88 3.00 -7.50
C HIS A 4 18.54 3.51 -8.08
N SER A 5 18.40 3.54 -9.42
CA SER A 5 17.18 4.02 -10.09
C SER A 5 16.04 3.00 -10.01
N PHE A 6 16.34 1.72 -10.19
CA PHE A 6 15.32 0.66 -10.11
C PHE A 6 14.76 0.49 -8.69
N VAL A 7 15.62 0.60 -7.67
CA VAL A 7 15.20 0.51 -6.27
C VAL A 7 14.36 1.73 -5.88
N ALA A 8 14.73 2.94 -6.32
CA ALA A 8 13.93 4.14 -6.09
C ALA A 8 12.53 4.03 -6.75
N ASP A 9 12.44 3.47 -7.96
CA ASP A 9 11.15 3.24 -8.63
C ASP A 9 10.26 2.26 -7.84
N ILE A 10 10.80 1.15 -7.33
CA ILE A 10 10.03 0.18 -6.55
C ILE A 10 9.49 0.81 -5.26
N ILE A 11 10.33 1.57 -4.54
CA ILE A 11 9.90 2.22 -3.30
C ILE A 11 8.89 3.32 -3.56
N THR A 12 9.05 4.07 -4.65
CA THR A 12 8.06 5.06 -5.09
C THR A 12 6.72 4.40 -5.37
N ILE A 13 6.69 3.27 -6.07
CA ILE A 13 5.46 2.51 -6.36
C ILE A 13 4.81 2.00 -5.06
N ALA A 14 5.60 1.43 -4.14
CA ALA A 14 5.09 0.93 -2.87
C ALA A 14 4.54 2.07 -1.98
N ALA A 15 5.20 3.23 -1.98
CA ALA A 15 4.74 4.42 -1.26
C ALA A 15 3.45 4.98 -1.86
N LEU A 16 3.32 5.01 -3.21
CA LEU A 16 2.08 5.41 -3.88
C LEU A 16 0.93 4.46 -3.53
N ALA A 17 1.17 3.15 -3.55
CA ALA A 17 0.16 2.16 -3.18
C ALA A 17 -0.32 2.37 -1.73
N MET A 18 0.61 2.62 -0.79
CA MET A 18 0.28 2.94 0.59
C MET A 18 -0.56 4.22 0.69
N ARG A 19 -0.14 5.29 0.02
CA ARG A 19 -0.86 6.55 -0.02
C ARG A 19 -2.28 6.38 -0.54
N ASP A 20 -2.44 5.73 -1.69
CA ASP A 20 -3.74 5.57 -2.34
C ASP A 20 -4.69 4.73 -1.47
N GLY A 21 -4.17 3.70 -0.79
CA GLY A 21 -4.92 2.93 0.20
C GLY A 21 -5.38 3.78 1.40
N LEU A 22 -4.51 4.63 1.94
CA LEU A 22 -4.86 5.55 3.03
C LEU A 22 -5.91 6.58 2.59
N VAL A 23 -5.73 7.18 1.40
CA VAL A 23 -6.69 8.15 0.84
C VAL A 23 -8.05 7.50 0.66
N PHE A 24 -8.07 6.27 0.15
CA PHE A 24 -9.31 5.50 0.00
C PHE A 24 -9.98 5.24 1.35
N ALA A 25 -9.24 4.76 2.35
CA ALA A 25 -9.78 4.53 3.69
C ALA A 25 -10.31 5.82 4.34
N ASN A 26 -9.61 6.94 4.17
CA ASN A 26 -10.05 8.25 4.66
C ASN A 26 -11.34 8.72 3.97
N ALA A 27 -11.45 8.52 2.65
CA ALA A 27 -12.65 8.85 1.89
C ALA A 27 -13.89 8.03 2.31
N LEU A 28 -13.68 6.82 2.84
CA LEU A 28 -14.74 6.00 3.43
C LEU A 28 -15.12 6.40 4.86
N GLY A 29 -14.44 7.38 5.45
CA GLY A 29 -14.68 7.81 6.82
C GLY A 29 -14.18 6.82 7.87
N CYS A 30 -13.25 5.92 7.51
CA CYS A 30 -12.59 5.06 8.48
C CYS A 30 -11.85 5.93 9.50
N ASN A 31 -11.94 5.56 10.78
CA ASN A 31 -11.23 6.24 11.87
C ASN A 31 -10.14 5.38 12.53
N ARG A 32 -10.08 4.10 12.16
CA ARG A 32 -9.15 3.09 12.64
C ARG A 32 -8.74 2.19 11.48
N VAL A 33 -7.46 2.19 11.13
CA VAL A 33 -6.93 1.45 9.96
C VAL A 33 -5.67 0.67 10.34
N GLU A 34 -5.60 -0.59 9.91
CA GLU A 34 -4.37 -1.37 9.85
C GLU A 34 -3.88 -1.36 8.41
N ALA A 35 -2.75 -0.70 8.16
CA ALA A 35 -2.17 -0.55 6.84
C ALA A 35 -0.98 -1.51 6.71
N GLU A 36 -1.15 -2.53 5.87
CA GLU A 36 -0.14 -3.57 5.65
C GLU A 36 0.63 -3.34 4.35
N SER A 37 1.92 -3.68 4.36
CA SER A 37 2.77 -3.66 3.16
C SER A 37 3.88 -4.70 3.26
N ASP A 38 4.29 -5.24 2.11
CA ASP A 38 5.46 -6.11 2.00
C ASP A 38 6.79 -5.36 1.89
N SER A 39 6.73 -4.03 1.78
CA SER A 39 7.90 -3.16 1.79
C SER A 39 8.23 -2.70 3.21
N LEU A 40 9.25 -3.32 3.81
CA LEU A 40 9.74 -2.91 5.14
C LEU A 40 10.20 -1.45 5.16
N GLN A 41 10.71 -0.93 4.04
CA GLN A 41 11.13 0.47 3.92
C GLN A 41 9.94 1.43 4.04
N VAL A 42 8.81 1.12 3.41
CA VAL A 42 7.57 1.91 3.54
C VAL A 42 7.06 1.86 4.98
N ILE A 43 7.02 0.68 5.58
CA ILE A 43 6.57 0.51 6.97
C ILE A 43 7.46 1.27 7.97
N ASN A 44 8.77 1.18 7.83
CA ASN A 44 9.71 1.88 8.70
C ASN A 44 9.58 3.40 8.56
N PHE A 45 9.37 3.90 7.34
CA PHE A 45 9.11 5.31 7.12
C PHE A 45 7.80 5.76 7.79
N CYS A 46 6.69 5.06 7.52
CA CYS A 46 5.38 5.42 8.07
C CYS A 46 5.33 5.33 9.61
N ASN A 47 6.18 4.49 10.22
CA ASN A 47 6.37 4.43 11.66
C ASN A 47 7.37 5.47 12.22
N GLY A 48 7.92 6.35 11.39
CA GLY A 48 8.89 7.37 11.79
C GLY A 48 10.27 6.81 12.18
N GLN A 49 10.58 5.56 11.83
CA GLN A 49 11.85 4.90 12.16
C GLN A 49 12.97 5.29 11.19
N THR A 50 12.63 5.79 10.01
CA THR A 50 13.59 6.24 8.99
C THR A 50 13.14 7.54 8.33
N THR A 51 14.10 8.34 7.88
CA THR A 51 13.86 9.52 7.05
C THR A 51 14.25 9.25 5.61
N TRP A 52 13.50 9.82 4.67
CA TRP A 52 13.69 9.60 3.24
C TRP A 52 13.99 10.93 2.54
N TRP A 53 14.99 10.93 1.67
CA TRP A 53 15.58 12.17 1.13
C TRP A 53 15.64 12.20 -0.41
N ASP A 54 14.91 11.32 -1.08
CA ASP A 54 14.83 11.27 -2.55
C ASP A 54 13.46 11.70 -3.09
N ILE A 55 13.20 11.39 -4.37
CA ILE A 55 11.96 11.70 -5.10
C ILE A 55 10.68 11.16 -4.45
N ALA A 56 10.75 10.12 -3.61
CA ALA A 56 9.61 9.56 -2.91
C ALA A 56 9.26 10.32 -1.62
N ALA A 57 10.11 11.23 -1.14
CA ALA A 57 9.89 11.97 0.10
C ALA A 57 8.54 12.74 0.14
N PRO A 58 8.07 13.38 -0.94
CA PRO A 58 6.76 14.05 -0.94
C PRO A 58 5.60 13.06 -0.76
N ILE A 59 5.66 11.90 -1.41
CA ILE A 59 4.62 10.84 -1.34
C ILE A 59 4.54 10.31 0.09
N PHE A 60 5.69 10.12 0.70
CA PHE A 60 5.83 9.72 2.09
C PHE A 60 5.25 10.77 3.06
N GLY A 61 5.42 12.06 2.78
CA GLY A 61 4.72 13.13 3.49
C GLY A 61 3.19 13.01 3.38
N GLU A 62 2.68 12.80 2.16
CA GLU A 62 1.25 12.60 1.91
C GLU A 62 0.67 11.40 2.68
N CYS A 63 1.43 10.29 2.80
CA CYS A 63 1.04 9.15 3.62
C CYS A 63 0.84 9.54 5.09
N LEU A 64 1.79 10.29 5.67
CA LEU A 64 1.72 10.70 7.06
C LEU A 64 0.56 11.68 7.29
N ASP A 65 0.40 12.68 6.42
CA ASP A 65 -0.68 13.66 6.50
C ASP A 65 -2.06 12.98 6.43
N THR A 66 -2.23 12.05 5.50
CA THR A 66 -3.48 11.28 5.36
C THR A 66 -3.70 10.34 6.56
N SER A 67 -2.65 9.73 7.09
CA SER A 67 -2.76 8.89 8.28
C SER A 67 -3.23 9.69 9.52
N ASN A 68 -2.76 10.93 9.64
CA ASN A 68 -3.17 11.84 10.71
C ASN A 68 -4.63 12.29 10.55
N SER A 69 -5.14 12.43 9.31
CA SER A 69 -6.55 12.78 9.09
C SER A 69 -7.53 11.66 9.40
N ILE A 70 -7.10 10.39 9.26
CA ILE A 70 -7.91 9.20 9.59
C ILE A 70 -8.10 9.08 11.11
N GLY A 71 -7.06 9.37 11.89
CA GLY A 71 -7.06 9.18 13.35
C GLY A 71 -6.09 8.07 13.76
N LYS A 72 -6.57 6.86 14.05
CA LYS A 72 -5.68 5.76 14.48
C LYS A 72 -5.28 4.88 13.29
N VAL A 73 -4.05 5.04 12.82
CA VAL A 73 -3.44 4.13 11.83
C VAL A 73 -2.31 3.34 12.46
N ILE A 74 -2.25 2.04 12.20
CA ILE A 74 -1.10 1.19 12.53
C ILE A 74 -0.49 0.66 11.23
N PHE A 75 0.84 0.76 11.12
CA PHE A 75 1.57 0.28 9.96
C PHE A 75 2.29 -1.02 10.29
N LYS A 76 1.99 -2.08 9.53
CA LYS A 76 2.51 -3.41 9.80
C LYS A 76 3.12 -4.02 8.55
N HIS A 77 4.29 -4.62 8.73
CA HIS A 77 4.93 -5.39 7.67
C HIS A 77 4.24 -6.75 7.54
N CYS A 78 3.90 -7.13 6.32
CA CYS A 78 3.45 -8.47 5.97
C CYS A 78 4.42 -9.09 4.96
N TYR A 79 4.68 -10.39 5.06
CA TYR A 79 5.50 -11.03 4.03
C TYR A 79 4.74 -11.02 2.69
N ARG A 80 5.47 -10.91 1.57
CA ARG A 80 4.88 -10.94 0.23
C ARG A 80 3.99 -12.18 -0.01
N SER A 81 4.31 -13.32 0.59
CA SER A 81 3.48 -14.54 0.56
C SER A 81 2.08 -14.35 1.16
N CYS A 82 1.93 -13.40 2.09
CA CYS A 82 0.68 -13.03 2.77
C CYS A 82 0.07 -11.73 2.20
N ASN A 83 0.64 -11.19 1.11
CA ASN A 83 0.16 -9.98 0.45
C ASN A 83 -0.21 -10.25 -1.01
N GLN A 84 -0.70 -11.46 -1.29
CA GLN A 84 -0.92 -11.93 -2.65
C GLN A 84 -2.09 -11.21 -3.32
N ALA A 85 -3.13 -10.84 -2.57
CA ALA A 85 -4.24 -10.05 -3.11
C ALA A 85 -3.75 -8.70 -3.66
N ALA A 86 -2.98 -7.94 -2.88
CA ALA A 86 -2.41 -6.66 -3.33
C ALA A 86 -1.44 -6.85 -4.50
N HIS A 87 -0.63 -7.92 -4.49
CA HIS A 87 0.28 -8.22 -5.59
C HIS A 87 -0.45 -8.47 -6.91
N VAL A 88 -1.50 -9.30 -6.88
CA VAL A 88 -2.30 -9.63 -8.07
C VAL A 88 -3.00 -8.39 -8.61
N LEU A 89 -3.58 -7.56 -7.74
CA LEU A 89 -4.21 -6.30 -8.13
C LEU A 89 -3.22 -5.33 -8.77
N ALA A 90 -2.06 -5.12 -8.14
CA ALA A 90 -1.04 -4.21 -8.66
C ALA A 90 -0.55 -4.68 -10.05
N HIS A 91 -0.33 -5.99 -10.21
CA HIS A 91 0.09 -6.57 -11.49
C HIS A 91 -0.99 -6.42 -12.57
N PHE A 92 -2.25 -6.73 -12.24
CA PHE A 92 -3.37 -6.61 -13.17
C PHE A 92 -3.57 -5.17 -13.64
N CYS A 93 -3.60 -4.21 -12.72
CA CYS A 93 -3.77 -2.80 -13.03
C CYS A 93 -2.60 -2.25 -13.87
N TYR A 94 -1.37 -2.68 -13.56
CA TYR A 94 -0.19 -2.31 -14.35
C TYR A 94 -0.25 -2.83 -15.79
N CYS A 95 -0.55 -4.13 -15.97
CA CYS A 95 -0.62 -4.75 -17.29
C CYS A 95 -1.74 -4.19 -18.16
N ASN A 96 -2.89 -3.89 -17.56
CA ASN A 96 -4.06 -3.39 -18.29
C ASN A 96 -4.15 -1.87 -18.35
N LYS A 97 -3.24 -1.14 -17.68
CA LYS A 97 -3.26 0.33 -17.54
C LYS A 97 -4.59 0.85 -17.00
N THR A 98 -5.15 0.12 -16.04
CA THR A 98 -6.43 0.43 -15.41
C THR A 98 -6.22 0.96 -14.00
N SER A 99 -7.14 1.82 -13.54
CA SER A 99 -7.23 2.26 -12.15
C SER A 99 -8.71 2.35 -11.79
N PHE A 100 -9.11 1.66 -10.73
CA PHE A 100 -10.50 1.65 -10.24
C PHE A 100 -10.52 1.24 -8.76
N SER A 101 -11.58 1.61 -8.07
CA SER A 101 -11.89 1.19 -6.70
C SER A 101 -13.23 0.43 -6.68
N TRP A 102 -13.39 -0.46 -5.72
CA TRP A 102 -14.63 -1.23 -5.52
C TRP A 102 -15.01 -1.22 -4.05
N LEU A 103 -16.32 -1.21 -3.77
CA LEU A 103 -16.88 -1.30 -2.42
C LEU A 103 -17.77 -2.52 -2.22
N ASP A 104 -18.45 -2.95 -3.29
CA ASP A 104 -19.34 -4.11 -3.28
C ASP A 104 -18.57 -5.38 -3.65
N GLU A 105 -18.64 -5.79 -4.93
CA GLU A 105 -18.04 -7.04 -5.39
C GLU A 105 -16.59 -6.81 -5.85
N PRO A 106 -15.61 -7.56 -5.32
CA PRO A 106 -14.24 -7.47 -5.78
C PRO A 106 -14.10 -8.05 -7.19
N PRO A 107 -13.12 -7.57 -7.99
CA PRO A 107 -12.80 -8.16 -9.28
C PRO A 107 -12.50 -9.67 -9.17
N ASP A 108 -13.03 -10.48 -10.09
CA ASP A 108 -12.82 -11.94 -10.13
C ASP A 108 -11.34 -12.34 -9.98
N ILE A 109 -10.44 -11.52 -10.53
CA ILE A 109 -8.99 -11.75 -10.51
C ILE A 109 -8.41 -11.81 -9.08
N VAL A 110 -9.02 -11.16 -8.10
CA VAL A 110 -8.53 -11.10 -6.72
C VAL A 110 -9.35 -11.94 -5.73
N VAL A 111 -10.56 -12.38 -6.10
CA VAL A 111 -11.48 -13.13 -5.23
C VAL A 111 -10.80 -14.32 -4.55
N SER A 112 -10.08 -15.16 -5.32
CA SER A 112 -9.41 -16.33 -4.76
C SER A 112 -8.35 -15.98 -3.71
N ARG A 113 -7.62 -14.86 -3.92
CA ARG A 113 -6.60 -14.39 -2.98
C ARG A 113 -7.18 -13.76 -1.72
N ILE A 114 -8.29 -13.06 -1.85
CA ILE A 114 -9.02 -12.53 -0.69
C ILE A 114 -9.56 -13.68 0.16
N ILE A 115 -10.09 -14.75 -0.47
CA ILE A 115 -10.56 -15.93 0.26
C ILE A 115 -9.39 -16.60 1.02
N ASP A 116 -8.25 -16.77 0.36
CA ASP A 116 -7.03 -17.29 1.01
C ASP A 116 -6.67 -16.45 2.25
N ASP A 117 -6.67 -15.12 2.15
CA ASP A 117 -6.32 -14.20 3.25
C ASP A 117 -7.33 -14.23 4.41
N VAL A 118 -8.64 -14.30 4.12
CA VAL A 118 -9.69 -14.35 5.16
C VAL A 118 -9.75 -15.73 5.84
N SER A 119 -9.41 -16.81 5.12
CA SER A 119 -9.45 -18.18 5.62
C SER A 119 -8.27 -18.58 6.51
N LEU A 120 -7.27 -17.70 6.67
CA LEU A 120 -6.11 -17.91 7.54
C LEU A 120 -6.38 -17.55 9.03
N PHE A 121 -7.65 -17.35 9.41
CA PHE A 121 -8.12 -17.19 10.79
C PHE A 121 -8.95 -18.40 11.26
#